data_AF-A0A7C6YZF8-F1
#
_entry.id   AF-A0A7C6YZF8-F1
#
_cell.length_a   1.000
_cell.length_b   1.000
_cell.length_c   1.000
_cell.angle_alpha   90.00
_cell.angle_beta   90.00
_cell.angle_gamma   90.00
#
_symmetry.space_group_name_H-M   'P 1'
#
loop_
_entity.id
_entity.type
_entity.pdbx_description
1 polymer ?
#
loop_
_entity_poly.entity_id
_entity_poly.type
_entity_poly.pdbx_seq_one_letter_code
_entity_poly.pdbx_strand_id
1 'polypeptide(L)'
;STWAVAELDKAAEYGFITDNIKDKMNGPITREEFCEVAIKLYEKMMGKAATFSNMDAFIDTKNPEIFKAYELGIVKGVGGNKFAPRELTNREQVAVMMHRAVKVLKPDVDFSIAGAEKFADENIISSWALESVKFMNKNGLIK
;
A
#
# COMPACT_ATOMS: atom_id res chain seq x y z
N SER A 1 11.84 16.50 -5.48
CA SER A 1 12.33 16.57 -6.87
C SER A 1 11.23 17.09 -7.76
N THR A 2 11.55 17.85 -8.80
CA THR A 2 10.55 18.53 -9.67
C THR A 2 9.61 17.55 -10.38
N TRP A 3 10.07 16.32 -10.63
CA TRP A 3 9.30 15.29 -11.33
C TRP A 3 8.05 14.81 -10.57
N ALA A 4 7.97 14.99 -9.25
CA ALA A 4 6.87 14.49 -8.41
C ALA A 4 5.93 15.58 -7.91
N VAL A 5 6.19 16.86 -8.23
CA VAL A 5 5.46 17.99 -7.65
C VAL A 5 3.98 17.92 -8.01
N ALA A 6 3.65 17.71 -9.29
CA ALA A 6 2.26 17.65 -9.74
C ALA A 6 1.47 16.49 -9.10
N GLU A 7 2.14 15.35 -8.87
CA GLU A 7 1.57 14.18 -8.23
C GLU A 7 1.37 14.41 -6.73
N LEU A 8 2.33 15.06 -6.06
CA LEU A 8 2.23 15.42 -4.65
C LEU A 8 1.16 16.48 -4.39
N ASP A 9 1.01 17.46 -5.29
CA ASP A 9 -0.05 18.47 -5.19
C ASP A 9 -1.43 17.82 -5.28
N LYS A 10 -1.63 16.91 -6.24
CA LYS A 10 -2.87 16.11 -6.33
C LYS A 10 -3.08 15.23 -5.10
N ALA A 11 -2.03 14.59 -4.61
CA ALA A 11 -2.12 13.78 -3.39
C ALA A 11 -2.52 14.64 -2.18
N ALA A 12 -2.03 15.87 -2.08
CA ALA A 12 -2.42 16.81 -1.04
C ALA A 12 -3.88 17.25 -1.20
N GLU A 13 -4.31 17.60 -2.41
CA GLU A 13 -5.71 17.95 -2.73
C GLU A 13 -6.68 16.82 -2.37
N TYR A 14 -6.30 15.57 -2.64
CA TYR A 14 -7.10 14.40 -2.29
C TYR A 14 -6.99 13.99 -0.82
N GLY A 15 -6.12 14.64 -0.03
CA GLY A 15 -5.92 14.39 1.40
C GLY A 15 -5.05 13.15 1.70
N PHE A 16 -4.34 12.62 0.71
CA PHE A 16 -3.47 11.45 0.83
C PHE A 16 -2.14 11.77 1.50
N ILE A 17 -1.72 13.04 1.51
CA ILE A 17 -0.59 13.48 2.34
C ILE A 17 -1.06 13.57 3.79
N THR A 18 -0.71 12.58 4.62
CA THR A 18 -1.01 12.55 6.05
C THR A 18 -0.07 13.47 6.84
N ASP A 19 -0.46 13.85 8.06
CA ASP A 19 0.41 14.60 8.96
C ASP A 19 1.73 13.88 9.25
N ASN A 20 1.73 12.55 9.22
CA ASN A 20 2.90 11.72 9.47
C ASN A 20 3.91 11.73 8.31
N ILE A 21 3.50 12.12 7.08
CA ILE A 21 4.36 12.07 5.89
C ILE A 21 4.59 13.44 5.24
N LYS A 22 3.81 14.47 5.59
CA LYS A 22 3.85 15.80 4.94
C LYS A 22 5.24 16.45 4.93
N ASP A 23 6.04 16.24 5.97
CA ASP A 23 7.36 16.88 6.10
C ASP A 23 8.52 16.02 5.53
N LYS A 24 8.22 14.82 5.01
CA LYS A 24 9.25 13.86 4.55
C LYS A 24 8.87 13.10 3.29
N MET A 25 8.15 13.75 2.37
CA MET A 25 7.66 13.16 1.12
C MET A 25 8.76 12.68 0.14
N ASN A 26 10.03 13.02 0.40
CA ASN A 26 11.21 12.55 -0.34
C ASN A 26 12.01 11.46 0.41
N GLY A 27 11.58 11.08 1.61
CA GLY A 27 12.22 10.08 2.45
C GLY A 27 11.59 8.69 2.34
N PRO A 28 12.18 7.68 2.98
CA PRO A 28 11.57 6.36 3.07
C PRO A 28 10.28 6.43 3.92
N ILE A 29 9.31 5.60 3.57
CA ILE A 29 8.02 5.50 4.25
C ILE A 29 7.92 4.22 5.07
N THR A 30 7.39 4.32 6.29
CA THR A 30 7.16 3.14 7.14
C THR A 30 5.95 2.34 6.69
N ARG A 31 5.85 1.09 7.14
CA ARG A 31 4.67 0.24 6.88
C ARG A 31 3.37 0.86 7.40
N GLU A 32 3.43 1.51 8.58
CA GLU A 32 2.28 2.22 9.15
C GLU A 32 1.89 3.43 8.30
N GLU A 33 2.85 4.27 7.93
CA GLU A 33 2.59 5.46 7.10
C GLU A 33 1.98 5.09 5.74
N PHE A 34 2.52 4.08 5.06
CA PHE A 34 1.93 3.65 3.78
C PHE A 34 0.54 3.02 3.97
N CYS A 35 0.31 2.34 5.10
CA CYS A 35 -0.99 1.79 5.45
C CYS A 35 -2.06 2.89 5.63
N GLU A 36 -1.72 3.97 6.33
CA GLU A 36 -2.61 5.12 6.51
C GLU A 36 -3.00 5.75 5.16
N VAL A 37 -2.03 5.91 4.25
CA VAL A 37 -2.29 6.41 2.89
C VAL A 37 -3.24 5.46 2.13
N ALA A 38 -3.03 4.15 2.22
CA ALA A 38 -3.86 3.16 1.54
C ALA A 38 -5.31 3.16 2.06
N ILE A 39 -5.52 3.35 3.38
CA ILE A 39 -6.88 3.46 3.93
C ILE A 39 -7.54 4.77 3.52
N LYS A 40 -6.82 5.89 3.56
CA LYS A 40 -7.37 7.15 3.06
C LYS A 40 -7.81 7.05 1.59
N LEU A 41 -7.01 6.37 0.75
CA LEU A 41 -7.39 6.09 -0.63
C LEU A 41 -8.69 5.26 -0.68
N TYR A 42 -8.77 4.18 0.08
CA TYR A 42 -9.98 3.35 0.15
C TYR A 42 -11.21 4.15 0.55
N GLU A 43 -11.14 4.88 1.67
CA GLU A 43 -12.28 5.61 2.22
C GLU A 43 -12.76 6.72 1.27
N LYS A 44 -11.83 7.43 0.63
CA LYS A 44 -12.14 8.46 -0.37
C LYS A 44 -12.84 7.87 -1.61
N MET A 45 -12.33 6.75 -2.12
CA MET A 45 -12.86 6.08 -3.31
C MET A 45 -14.23 5.43 -3.08
N MET A 46 -14.44 4.86 -1.88
CA MET A 46 -15.69 4.19 -1.52
C MET A 46 -16.74 5.16 -0.96
N GLY A 47 -16.34 6.39 -0.63
CA GLY A 47 -17.22 7.38 -0.01
C GLY A 47 -17.70 6.98 1.39
N LYS A 48 -16.98 6.09 2.08
CA LYS A 48 -17.32 5.58 3.41
C LYS A 48 -16.08 5.22 4.21
N ALA A 49 -16.17 5.32 5.54
CA ALA A 49 -15.11 4.88 6.43
C ALA A 49 -14.92 3.36 6.37
N ALA A 50 -13.67 2.91 6.44
CA ALA A 50 -13.34 1.52 6.63
C ALA A 50 -13.57 1.13 8.09
N THR A 51 -13.98 -0.11 8.32
CA THR A 51 -14.32 -0.64 9.64
C THR A 51 -13.40 -1.78 10.00
N PHE A 52 -13.24 -2.05 11.29
CA PHE A 52 -12.53 -3.21 11.84
C PHE A 52 -13.29 -3.72 13.06
N SER A 53 -13.18 -5.03 13.33
CA SER A 53 -13.94 -5.70 14.38
C SER A 53 -13.27 -5.63 15.77
N ASN A 54 -11.95 -5.77 15.84
CA ASN A 54 -11.16 -5.69 17.07
C ASN A 54 -9.70 -5.27 16.78
N MET A 55 -8.91 -5.07 17.84
CA MET A 55 -7.50 -4.66 17.76
C MET A 55 -6.53 -5.70 18.32
N ASP A 56 -6.91 -6.98 18.19
CA ASP A 56 -6.17 -8.10 18.82
C ASP A 56 -5.24 -8.82 17.83
N ALA A 57 -5.33 -8.50 16.54
CA ALA A 57 -4.50 -9.11 15.50
C ALA A 57 -2.99 -8.83 15.69
N PHE A 58 -2.64 -7.68 16.27
CA PHE A 58 -1.26 -7.23 16.41
C PHE A 58 -0.93 -6.72 17.82
N ILE A 59 0.21 -7.15 18.35
CA ILE A 59 0.68 -6.79 19.69
C ILE A 59 1.53 -5.50 19.70
N ASP A 60 2.07 -5.10 18.55
CA ASP A 60 3.06 -4.03 18.41
C ASP A 60 2.52 -2.72 17.83
N THR A 61 1.20 -2.61 17.65
CA THR A 61 0.52 -1.38 17.23
C THR A 61 -0.86 -1.25 17.88
N LYS A 62 -1.32 -0.01 18.00
CA LYS A 62 -2.69 0.38 18.38
C LYS A 62 -3.28 1.39 17.39
N ASN A 63 -2.72 1.49 16.19
CA ASN A 63 -3.24 2.40 15.17
C ASN A 63 -4.46 1.75 14.48
N PRO A 64 -5.67 2.34 14.58
CA PRO A 64 -6.89 1.77 13.98
C PRO A 64 -6.80 1.62 12.46
N GLU A 65 -6.02 2.45 11.76
CA GLU A 65 -5.87 2.37 10.31
C GLU A 65 -5.22 1.05 9.88
N ILE A 66 -4.30 0.50 10.68
CA ILE A 66 -3.72 -0.81 10.44
C ILE A 66 -4.77 -1.92 10.57
N PHE A 67 -5.65 -1.84 11.57
CA PHE A 67 -6.69 -2.84 11.78
C PHE A 67 -7.77 -2.78 10.71
N LYS A 68 -8.16 -1.58 10.25
CA LYS A 68 -9.03 -1.40 9.08
C LYS A 68 -8.40 -2.04 7.84
N ALA A 69 -7.13 -1.77 7.59
CA ALA A 69 -6.43 -2.32 6.42
C ALA A 69 -6.28 -3.84 6.50
N TYR A 70 -6.12 -4.38 7.71
CA TYR A 70 -6.07 -5.81 7.96
C TYR A 70 -7.43 -6.47 7.72
N GLU A 71 -8.51 -5.88 8.24
CA GLU A 71 -9.90 -6.34 8.02
C GLU A 71 -10.26 -6.35 6.52
N LEU A 72 -9.83 -5.33 5.78
CA LEU A 72 -10.00 -5.25 4.33
C LEU A 72 -9.07 -6.19 3.54
N GLY A 73 -8.08 -6.81 4.19
CA GLY A 73 -7.09 -7.66 3.53
C GLY A 73 -6.04 -6.90 2.71
N ILE A 74 -5.94 -5.57 2.88
CA ILE A 74 -4.93 -4.72 2.23
C ILE A 74 -3.53 -5.02 2.78
N VAL A 75 -3.45 -5.26 4.10
CA VAL A 75 -2.18 -5.55 4.77
C VAL A 75 -2.20 -6.91 5.47
N LYS A 76 -1.01 -7.43 5.75
CA LYS A 76 -0.80 -8.64 6.55
C LYS A 76 0.32 -8.38 7.56
N GLY A 77 0.29 -9.12 8.67
CA GLY A 77 1.37 -9.14 9.64
C GLY A 77 2.65 -9.78 9.09
N VAL A 78 3.74 -9.61 9.83
CA VAL A 78 5.07 -10.16 9.52
C VAL A 78 5.36 -11.47 10.28
N GLY A 79 4.36 -12.00 10.99
CA GLY A 79 4.48 -13.18 11.86
C GLY A 79 4.57 -12.80 13.34
N GLY A 80 4.39 -13.79 14.23
CA GLY A 80 4.45 -13.59 15.68
C GLY A 80 3.48 -12.54 16.23
N ASN A 81 2.29 -12.43 15.62
CA ASN A 81 1.26 -11.42 15.93
C ASN A 81 1.79 -9.98 15.83
N LYS A 82 2.73 -9.71 14.91
CA LYS A 82 3.29 -8.36 14.69
C LYS A 82 2.93 -7.81 13.33
N PHE A 83 2.76 -6.49 13.27
CA PHE A 83 2.63 -5.74 12.03
C PHE A 83 3.95 -5.10 11.58
N ALA A 84 4.85 -4.79 12.52
CA ALA A 84 6.09 -4.02 12.34
C ALA A 84 5.83 -2.58 11.81
N PRO A 85 5.09 -1.73 12.56
CA PRO A 85 4.64 -0.43 12.07
C PRO A 85 5.78 0.53 11.71
N ARG A 86 6.90 0.45 12.45
CA ARG A 86 8.07 1.34 12.27
C ARG A 86 9.10 0.82 11.26
N GLU A 87 8.89 -0.38 10.71
CA GLU A 87 9.80 -0.91 9.69
C GLU A 87 9.61 -0.12 8.39
N LEU A 88 10.72 0.23 7.74
CA LEU A 88 10.68 0.90 6.45
C LEU A 88 10.18 -0.08 5.40
N THR A 89 9.27 0.38 4.55
CA THR A 89 8.84 -0.42 3.41
C THR A 89 9.97 -0.55 2.38
N ASN A 90 9.97 -1.68 1.67
CA ASN A 90 10.68 -1.80 0.40
C ASN A 90 9.68 -1.72 -0.76
N ARG A 91 10.21 -1.63 -1.99
CA ARG A 91 9.39 -1.50 -3.21
C ARG A 91 8.42 -2.66 -3.41
N GLU A 92 8.82 -3.88 -3.04
CA GLU A 92 7.97 -5.07 -3.12
C GLU A 92 6.78 -5.00 -2.16
N GLN A 93 7.02 -4.57 -0.92
CA GLN A 93 5.97 -4.39 0.08
C GLN A 93 4.97 -3.31 -0.35
N VAL A 94 5.44 -2.18 -0.87
CA VAL A 94 4.59 -1.13 -1.44
C VAL A 94 3.75 -1.67 -2.58
N ALA A 95 4.36 -2.40 -3.53
CA ALA A 95 3.65 -3.01 -4.66
C ALA A 95 2.55 -3.96 -4.19
N VAL A 96 2.83 -4.79 -3.19
CA VAL A 96 1.87 -5.77 -2.66
C VAL A 96 0.73 -5.10 -1.92
N MET A 97 1.02 -4.10 -1.08
CA MET A 97 -0.02 -3.35 -0.35
C MET A 97 -0.93 -2.59 -1.33
N MET A 98 -0.34 -1.94 -2.33
CA MET A 98 -1.10 -1.20 -3.36
C MET A 98 -1.92 -2.14 -4.25
N HIS A 99 -1.36 -3.27 -4.69
CA HIS A 99 -2.10 -4.26 -5.48
C HIS A 99 -3.32 -4.82 -4.71
N ARG A 100 -3.16 -5.10 -3.41
CA ARG A 100 -4.29 -5.53 -2.56
C ARG A 100 -5.32 -4.42 -2.39
N ALA A 101 -4.90 -3.17 -2.21
CA ALA A 101 -5.82 -2.03 -2.19
C ALA A 101 -6.63 -1.95 -3.50
N VAL A 102 -6.00 -2.14 -4.66
CA VAL A 102 -6.72 -2.18 -5.96
C VAL A 102 -7.71 -3.35 -6.00
N LYS A 103 -7.34 -4.56 -5.55
CA LYS A 103 -8.25 -5.72 -5.47
C LYS A 103 -9.50 -5.42 -4.64
N VAL A 104 -9.34 -4.69 -3.54
CA VAL A 104 -10.46 -4.32 -2.66
C VAL A 104 -11.31 -3.20 -3.28
N LEU A 105 -10.68 -2.23 -3.94
CA LEU A 105 -11.35 -1.06 -4.53
C LEU A 105 -12.07 -1.38 -5.84
N LYS A 106 -11.54 -2.32 -6.60
CA LYS A 106 -11.95 -2.65 -7.97
C LYS A 106 -11.89 -4.17 -8.16
N PRO A 107 -12.73 -4.95 -7.48
CA PRO A 107 -12.68 -6.42 -7.56
C PRO A 107 -12.93 -6.97 -8.96
N ASP A 108 -13.61 -6.21 -9.82
CA ASP A 108 -14.02 -6.63 -11.17
C ASP A 108 -12.98 -6.34 -12.27
N VAL A 109 -11.81 -5.75 -11.95
CA VAL A 109 -10.78 -5.51 -12.97
C VAL A 109 -9.96 -6.77 -13.25
N ASP A 110 -9.36 -6.82 -14.43
CA ASP A 110 -8.46 -7.91 -14.79
C ASP A 110 -7.12 -7.80 -14.04
N PHE A 111 -6.89 -8.73 -13.11
CA PHE A 111 -5.63 -8.86 -12.37
C PHE A 111 -4.61 -9.77 -13.08
N SER A 112 -4.90 -10.23 -14.30
CA SER A 112 -3.98 -11.04 -15.08
C SER A 112 -2.68 -10.30 -15.37
N ILE A 113 -1.57 -10.98 -15.05
CA ILE A 113 -0.21 -10.55 -15.41
C ILE A 113 0.20 -11.03 -16.81
N ALA A 114 -0.73 -11.61 -17.59
CA ALA A 114 -0.45 -11.96 -18.98
C ALA A 114 -0.05 -10.70 -19.76
N GLY A 115 1.06 -10.78 -20.49
CA GLY A 115 1.64 -9.65 -21.22
C GLY A 115 2.41 -8.65 -20.34
N ALA A 116 2.58 -8.91 -19.04
CA ALA A 116 3.49 -8.11 -18.22
C ALA A 116 4.94 -8.29 -18.72
N GLU A 117 5.69 -7.20 -18.76
CA GLU A 117 7.11 -7.23 -19.11
C GLU A 117 7.89 -8.08 -18.11
N LYS A 118 8.95 -8.74 -18.60
CA LYS A 118 9.91 -9.41 -17.73
C LYS A 118 10.96 -8.41 -17.32
N PHE A 119 11.22 -8.33 -16.02
CA PHE A 119 12.31 -7.53 -15.49
C PHE A 119 13.63 -8.27 -15.67
N ALA A 120 14.72 -7.53 -15.93
CA ALA A 120 16.06 -8.11 -16.01
C ALA A 120 16.50 -8.73 -14.69
N ASP A 121 16.02 -8.18 -13.58
CA ASP A 121 16.25 -8.60 -12.20
C ASP A 121 15.05 -9.32 -11.59
N GLU A 122 14.13 -9.87 -12.40
CA GLU A 122 12.93 -10.56 -11.89
C GLU A 122 13.24 -11.69 -10.89
N ASN A 123 14.41 -12.32 -11.02
CA ASN A 123 14.88 -13.40 -10.15
C ASN A 123 15.26 -12.95 -8.73
N ILE A 124 15.48 -11.65 -8.49
CA ILE A 124 15.69 -11.11 -7.14
C ILE A 124 14.37 -10.75 -6.46
N ILE A 125 13.27 -10.68 -7.23
CA ILE A 125 11.96 -10.36 -6.69
C ILE A 125 11.47 -11.54 -5.87
N SER A 126 11.06 -11.26 -4.63
CA SER A 126 10.50 -12.27 -3.76
C SER A 126 9.25 -12.91 -4.40
N SER A 127 9.15 -14.25 -4.35
CA SER A 127 8.04 -14.98 -4.98
C SER A 127 6.65 -14.51 -4.53
N TRP A 128 6.51 -14.08 -3.27
CA TRP A 128 5.26 -13.55 -2.71
C TRP A 128 4.87 -12.16 -3.26
N ALA A 129 5.82 -11.43 -3.83
CA ALA A 129 5.63 -10.10 -4.38
C ALA A 129 5.51 -10.08 -5.91
N LEU A 130 6.04 -11.11 -6.59
CA LEU A 130 6.21 -11.14 -8.04
C LEU A 130 4.93 -10.81 -8.83
N GLU A 131 3.80 -11.43 -8.50
CA GLU A 131 2.51 -11.13 -9.14
C GLU A 131 2.14 -9.65 -8.98
N SER A 132 2.31 -9.12 -7.78
CA SER A 132 1.94 -7.73 -7.48
C SER A 132 2.85 -6.75 -8.19
N VAL A 133 4.16 -6.99 -8.19
CA VAL A 133 5.12 -6.14 -8.91
C VAL A 133 4.80 -6.14 -10.41
N LYS A 134 4.53 -7.30 -11.01
CA LYS A 134 4.14 -7.41 -12.42
C LYS A 134 2.84 -6.69 -12.73
N PHE A 135 1.81 -6.88 -11.91
CA PHE A 135 0.53 -6.19 -12.08
C PHE A 135 0.72 -4.68 -12.02
N MET A 136 1.44 -4.18 -11.01
CA MET A 136 1.66 -2.76 -10.80
C MET A 136 2.45 -2.13 -11.94
N ASN A 137 3.45 -2.85 -12.48
CA ASN A 137 4.23 -2.38 -13.61
C ASN A 137 3.45 -2.39 -14.92
N LYS A 138 2.74 -3.48 -15.24
CA LYS A 138 1.88 -3.58 -16.43
C LYS A 138 0.88 -2.43 -16.50
N ASN A 139 0.37 -1.97 -15.35
CA ASN A 139 -0.59 -0.87 -15.25
C ASN A 139 0.05 0.51 -15.07
N GLY A 140 1.39 0.63 -15.18
CA GLY A 140 2.11 1.91 -15.09
C GLY A 140 2.13 2.54 -13.71
N LEU A 141 1.75 1.79 -12.66
CA LEU A 141 1.67 2.28 -11.27
C LEU A 141 3.03 2.20 -10.57
N ILE A 142 3.91 1.29 -10.99
CA ILE A 142 5.32 1.21 -10.58
C ILE A 142 6.17 1.09 -11.83
N LYS A 143 7.26 1.85 -11.88
CA LYS A 143 8.27 1.80 -12.94
C LYS A 143 9.52 1.11 -12.43
#